data_AF-A0A8H8XMT4-F1
#
_entry.id   AF-A0A8H8XMT4-F1
#
_cell.length_a   1.000
_cell.length_b   1.000
_cell.length_c   1.000
_cell.angle_alpha   90.00
_cell.angle_beta   90.00
_cell.angle_gamma   90.00
#
_symmetry.space_group_name_H-M   'P 1'
#
loop_
_entity.id
_entity.type
_entity.pdbx_description
1 polymer ?
#
loop_
_entity_poly.entity_id
_entity_poly.type
_entity_poly.pdbx_seq_one_letter_code
_entity_poly.pdbx_strand_id
1 'polypeptide(L)' 'MDGKPRLLDQMRERIRVKHYSIRTEKVYCEWVKQFIRFHQYRHPMEMGAPEVEVFLTDLAVLSPLDRP' A
#
# COMPACT_ATOMS: atom_id res chain seq x y z
N MET A 1 -17.32 17.28 -9.05
CA MET A 1 -16.58 16.16 -8.47
C MET A 1 -16.07 15.35 -9.63
N ASP A 2 -14.78 15.45 -9.97
CA ASP A 2 -14.19 14.72 -11.09
C ASP A 2 -14.53 13.24 -11.01
N GLY A 3 -15.18 12.69 -12.04
CA GLY A 3 -15.63 11.29 -12.08
C GLY A 3 -14.50 10.25 -12.13
N LYS A 4 -13.28 10.62 -11.75
CA LYS A 4 -12.11 9.74 -11.71
C LYS A 4 -12.16 8.90 -10.43
N PRO A 5 -12.06 7.56 -10.53
CA PRO A 5 -12.07 6.69 -9.36
C PRO A 5 -10.87 6.97 -8.46
N ARG A 6 -11.08 6.98 -7.14
CA ARG A 6 -10.00 7.15 -6.15
C ARG A 6 -9.04 5.94 -6.23
N LEU A 7 -7.78 6.13 -5.83
CA LEU A 7 -6.76 5.08 -5.86
C LEU A 7 -7.23 3.75 -5.24
N LEU A 8 -7.83 3.80 -4.05
CA LEU A 8 -8.33 2.59 -3.38
C LEU A 8 -9.48 1.93 -4.13
N ASP A 9 -10.29 2.70 -4.84
CA ASP A 9 -11.39 2.14 -5.65
C ASP A 9 -10.81 1.40 -6.88
N GLN A 10 -9.81 1.99 -7.55
CA GLN A 10 -9.06 1.34 -8.64
C GLN A 10 -8.35 0.05 -8.18
N MET A 11 -7.74 0.07 -6.99
CA MET A 11 -7.08 -1.10 -6.42
C MET A 11 -8.07 -2.24 -6.14
N ARG A 12 -9.22 -1.95 -5.52
CA ARG A 12 -10.24 -2.97 -5.21
C ARG A 12 -10.75 -3.63 -6.49
N GLU A 13 -11.03 -2.84 -7.52
CA GLU A 13 -11.44 -3.36 -8.82
C GLU A 13 -10.39 -4.33 -9.39
N ARG A 14 -9.11 -3.92 -9.39
CA ARG A 14 -8.02 -4.74 -9.90
C ARG A 14 -7.81 -6.03 -9.11
N ILE A 15 -7.97 -5.98 -7.78
CA ILE A 15 -7.86 -7.15 -6.89
C ILE A 15 -9.00 -8.14 -7.13
N ARG A 16 -10.23 -7.63 -7.31
CA ARG A 16 -11.42 -8.46 -7.61
C ARG A 16 -11.33 -9.13 -8.97
N VAL A 17 -10.82 -8.43 -9.98
CA VAL A 17 -10.52 -9.02 -11.31
C VAL A 17 -9.48 -10.15 -11.20
N LYS A 18 -8.56 -10.07 -10.24
CA LYS A 18 -7.59 -11.15 -9.94
C LYS A 18 -8.17 -12.28 -9.09
N HIS A 19 -9.47 -12.25 -8.77
CA HIS A 19 -10.17 -13.25 -7.95
C HIS A 19 -9.54 -13.48 -6.57
N TYR A 20 -8.85 -12.48 -6.02
CA TYR A 20 -8.39 -12.57 -4.64
C TYR A 20 -9.55 -12.46 -3.65
N SER A 21 -9.37 -13.06 -2.48
CA SER A 21 -10.37 -12.98 -1.41
C SER A 21 -10.58 -11.53 -0.94
N ILE A 22 -11.77 -11.24 -0.41
CA ILE A 22 -12.06 -9.96 0.26
C ILE A 22 -11.09 -9.69 1.43
N ARG A 23 -10.57 -10.74 2.06
CA ARG A 23 -9.53 -10.60 3.11
C ARG A 23 -8.24 -10.05 2.50
N THR A 24 -7.79 -10.58 1.37
CA THR A 24 -6.61 -10.09 0.64
C THR A 24 -6.81 -8.65 0.17
N GLU A 25 -7.99 -8.31 -0.35
CA GLU A 25 -8.36 -6.93 -0.73
C GLU A 25 -8.15 -5.95 0.42
N LYS A 26 -8.68 -6.27 1.61
CA LYS A 26 -8.54 -5.43 2.80
C LYS A 26 -7.07 -5.26 3.18
N VAL A 27 -6.31 -6.34 3.24
CA VAL A 27 -4.88 -6.32 3.59
C VAL A 27 -4.09 -5.43 2.62
N TYR A 28 -4.31 -5.58 1.32
CA TYR A 28 -3.60 -4.80 0.31
C TYR A 28 -3.96 -3.31 0.35
N CYS A 29 -5.25 -2.99 0.60
CA CYS A 29 -5.67 -1.61 0.80
C CYS A 29 -5.03 -0.99 2.05
N GLU A 30 -4.92 -1.74 3.15
CA GLU A 30 -4.26 -1.23 4.35
C GLU A 30 -2.76 -1.02 4.15
N TRP A 31 -2.07 -1.93 3.46
CA TRP A 31 -0.66 -1.75 3.10
C TRP A 31 -0.42 -0.47 2.30
N VAL A 32 -1.23 -0.20 1.26
CA VAL A 32 -1.09 1.02 0.47
C VAL A 32 -1.41 2.27 1.27
N LYS A 33 -2.39 2.24 2.18
CA LYS A 33 -2.65 3.38 3.08
C LYS A 33 -1.46 3.66 3.98
N GLN A 34 -0.84 2.62 4.56
CA GLN A 34 0.33 2.76 5.42
C GLN A 34 1.52 3.33 4.63
N PHE A 35 1.79 2.77 3.45
CA PHE A 35 2.84 3.25 2.54
C PHE A 35 2.69 4.74 2.18
N ILE A 36 1.48 5.16 1.79
CA ILE A 36 1.20 6.56 1.43
C ILE A 36 1.36 7.48 2.65
N ARG A 37 0.90 7.06 3.84
CA ARG A 37 1.05 7.85 5.06
C ARG A 37 2.51 7.98 5.49
N PHE A 38 3.29 6.91 5.38
CA PHE A 38 4.72 6.90 5.68
C PHE A 38 5.45 7.95 4.81
N HIS A 39 5.12 8.00 3.52
CA HIS A 39 5.66 8.97 2.56
C HIS A 39 4.88 10.30 2.50
N GLN A 40 4.26 10.72 3.61
CA GLN A 40 3.62 12.04 3.76
C GLN A 40 2.59 12.37 2.68
N TYR A 41 1.79 11.38 2.26
CA TYR A 41 0.76 11.51 1.23
C TYR A 41 1.28 11.86 -0.17
N ARG A 42 2.57 11.63 -0.45
CA ARG A 42 3.13 11.70 -1.80
C ARG A 42 2.39 10.73 -2.73
N HIS A 43 2.17 11.15 -3.97
CA HIS A 43 1.39 10.36 -4.92
C HIS A 43 2.16 9.09 -5.33
N PRO A 44 1.57 7.88 -5.31
CA PRO A 44 2.31 6.64 -5.60
C PRO A 44 2.94 6.55 -6.99
N MET A 45 2.41 7.27 -7.98
CA MET A 45 3.05 7.31 -9.31
C MET A 45 4.37 8.09 -9.33
N GLU A 46 4.63 8.90 -8.30
CA GLU A 46 5.90 9.62 -8.14
C GLU A 46 6.91 8.80 -7.34
N MET A 47 6.53 7.61 -6.85
CA MET A 47 7.32 6.77 -5.98
C MET A 47 7.63 5.44 -6.68
N GLY A 48 8.78 4.86 -6.37
CA GLY A 48 9.26 3.64 -7.01
C GLY A 48 9.90 2.68 -6.02
N ALA A 49 10.84 1.87 -6.53
CA ALA A 49 11.58 0.92 -5.72
C ALA A 49 12.26 1.54 -4.48
N PRO A 50 12.89 2.73 -4.53
CA PRO A 50 13.56 3.31 -3.37
C PRO A 50 12.61 3.57 -2.20
N GLU A 51 11.44 4.15 -2.47
CA GLU A 51 10.43 4.41 -1.44
C GLU A 51 9.84 3.11 -0.86
N VAL A 52 9.72 2.08 -1.68
CA VAL A 52 9.29 0.75 -1.23
C VAL A 52 10.34 0.13 -0.32
N GLU A 53 11.62 0.17 -0.69
CA GLU A 53 12.72 -0.35 0.12
C GLU A 53 12.77 0.33 1.48
N VAL A 54 12.73 1.68 1.53
CA VAL A 54 12.74 2.44 2.79
C VAL A 54 11.55 2.06 3.67
N PHE A 55 10.36 1.92 3.09
CA PHE A 55 9.18 1.50 3.84
C PHE A 55 9.33 0.08 4.41
N LEU A 56 9.85 -0.87 3.61
CA LEU A 56 10.08 -2.24 4.07
C LEU A 56 11.17 -2.33 5.15
N THR A 57 12.23 -1.52 5.06
CA THR A 57 13.26 -1.41 6.09
C THR A 57 12.68 -0.90 7.41
N ASP A 58 11.86 0.15 7.38
CA ASP A 58 11.20 0.68 8.58
C ASP A 58 10.30 -0.38 9.25
N LEU A 59 9.53 -1.11 8.46
CA LEU A 59 8.70 -2.21 8.95
C LEU A 59 9.51 -3.34 9.61
N ALA A 60 10.70 -3.65 9.06
CA ALA A 60 11.57 -4.69 9.61
C ALA A 60 12.14 -4.26 10.97
N VAL A 61 12.51 -2.98 11.14
CA VAL A 61 12.97 -2.44 12.42
C VAL A 61 11.86 -2.41 13.48
N LEU A 62 10.62 -2.15 13.05
CA LEU A 62 9.45 -2.18 13.94
C LEU A 62 8.96 -3.60 14.24
N SER A 63 9.34 -4.59 13.43
CA SER A 63 8.95 -5.99 13.63
C SER A 63 9.66 -6.59 14.85
N PRO A 64 8.94 -7.15 15.83
CA PRO A 64 9.54 -7.73 17.04
C PRO A 64 10.43 -8.95 16.78
N LEU A 65 10.37 -9.54 15.58
CA LEU A 65 11.03 -10.80 15.26
C LEU A 65 12.54 -10.66 14.98
N ASP A 66 13.02 -9.44 14.71
CA ASP A 66 14.41 -9.12 14.36
C ASP A 66 15.16 -8.31 15.44
N ARG A 67 14.59 -8.16 16.64
CA ARG A 67 15.29 -7.51 17.75
C ARG A 67 16.31 -8.51 18.35
N PRO A 68 17.61 -8.15 18.47
CA PRO A 68 18.60 -9.03 19.10
C PRO A 68 18.29 -9.30 20.58
#